data_AF-A0A380FMC7-F1
#
_entry.id   AF-A0A380FMC7-F1
#
_cell.length_a   1.000
_cell.length_b   1.000
_cell.length_c   1.000
_cell.angle_alpha   90.00
_cell.angle_beta   90.00
_cell.angle_gamma   90.00
#
_symmetry.space_group_name_H-M   'P 1'
#
loop_
_entity.id
_entity.type
_entity.pdbx_description
1 polymer ?
#
loop_
_entity_poly.entity_id
_entity_poly.type
_entity_poly.pdbx_seq_one_letter_code
_entity_poly.pdbx_strand_id
1 'polypeptide(L)'
;MLHLNYTRTKLRKSLPKNYVFIIEELLYKSNKYNNKKSYYDKLINQIIDLEQSDDLIIGLSFTVQHLVVNHLHVVGDIYDRGPDPDKIMETLINYPSVDIQWGNHDVLWIGAYAGSKVCLANLLRICARYDNLDITEDAYGINLRPLLTLAEKYYDGTNKAFKPKNSEGLSDRELEQITKIHQAIAIIQFKLEAPIIKRRPNFEMEERLVLESIDYDKNEATLYGKTYPLEHTCFQTIDPENPNQLIDEEIEVMDKLLLSVQQSEKLKRHMTFLMQKGTLYLPYNGNLLIHGCIPVDEHGEMESMTIDGVKYYGRELLDHFEAYVRQSFDHKDIQDDLATDLVWYLWTGKYSSLFGKRAMTTFERYFIADKSAHKETKNPYYHLREDVNMCKKMLKNFGLDPEQGHIINGHTPVKEIDGENPIKADGKMIVIDGGFSKAYQSTTGIAGYTLLYNSFGMQLVAHQHFNSMKHVLLNGADELSIRRVVDKELKRKKIRDTNTGEEIQEKINILKELMHDRFVQ
;
A
#
# COMPACT_ATOMS: atom_id res chain seq x y z
N MET A 1 9.92 -33.83 10.87
CA MET A 1 8.84 -33.11 10.15
C MET A 1 9.37 -32.04 9.20
N LEU A 2 10.32 -31.17 9.56
CA LEU A 2 10.82 -30.09 8.69
C LEU A 2 11.41 -30.56 7.33
N HIS A 3 12.09 -31.72 7.30
CA HIS A 3 12.65 -32.28 6.06
C HIS A 3 11.64 -32.79 5.01
N LEU A 4 10.35 -32.89 5.36
CA LEU A 4 9.32 -33.35 4.41
C LEU A 4 8.81 -32.22 3.52
N ASN A 5 8.91 -30.97 3.97
CA ASN A 5 8.41 -29.81 3.24
C ASN A 5 9.52 -28.87 2.75
N TYR A 6 10.71 -28.89 3.39
CA TYR A 6 11.82 -28.00 3.03
C TYR A 6 13.12 -28.76 2.72
N THR A 7 13.83 -28.29 1.69
CA THR A 7 15.18 -28.77 1.38
C THR A 7 16.15 -28.36 2.49
N ARG A 8 17.23 -29.13 2.67
CA ARG A 8 18.29 -28.79 3.65
C ARG A 8 18.89 -27.41 3.39
N THR A 9 19.06 -27.05 2.12
CA THR A 9 19.57 -25.74 1.71
C THR A 9 18.64 -24.61 2.15
N LYS A 10 17.33 -24.78 2.02
CA LYS A 10 16.35 -23.77 2.46
C LYS A 10 16.33 -23.63 3.98
N LEU A 11 16.39 -24.76 4.69
CA LEU A 11 16.49 -24.76 6.15
C LEU A 11 17.75 -24.01 6.61
N ARG A 12 18.93 -24.36 6.06
CA ARG A 12 20.21 -23.71 6.39
C ARG A 12 20.19 -22.21 6.16
N LYS A 13 19.60 -21.74 5.06
CA LYS A 13 19.47 -20.31 4.74
C LYS A 13 18.58 -19.54 5.72
N SER A 14 17.68 -20.24 6.42
CA SER A 14 16.74 -19.63 7.38
C SER A 14 17.27 -19.62 8.81
N LEU A 15 18.35 -20.36 9.08
CA LEU A 15 18.96 -20.44 10.41
C LEU A 15 19.71 -19.16 10.78
N PRO A 16 19.84 -18.84 12.08
CA PRO A 16 20.62 -17.70 12.54
C PRO A 16 22.09 -17.88 12.15
N LYS A 17 22.67 -16.89 11.44
CA LYS A 17 23.99 -17.01 10.81
C LYS A 17 25.09 -17.48 11.77
N ASN A 18 25.09 -16.97 13.00
CA ASN A 18 26.10 -17.28 14.01
C ASN A 18 25.95 -18.69 14.59
N TYR A 19 24.77 -19.30 14.48
CA TYR A 19 24.42 -20.58 15.11
C TYR A 19 24.18 -21.72 14.13
N VAL A 20 24.32 -21.49 12.82
CA VAL A 20 24.05 -22.48 11.76
C VAL A 20 24.71 -23.83 12.05
N PHE A 21 26.02 -23.82 12.35
CA PHE A 21 26.78 -25.05 12.57
C PHE A 21 26.26 -25.84 13.77
N ILE A 22 26.03 -25.16 14.90
CA ILE A 22 25.58 -25.81 16.13
C ILE A 22 24.18 -26.40 15.94
N ILE A 23 23.28 -25.64 15.30
CA ILE A 23 21.90 -26.08 15.05
C ILE A 23 21.88 -27.27 14.09
N GLU A 24 22.69 -27.26 13.04
CA GLU A 24 22.80 -28.40 12.12
C GLU A 24 23.35 -29.65 12.81
N GLU A 25 24.39 -29.52 13.64
CA GLU A 25 24.92 -30.64 14.44
C GLU A 25 23.85 -31.25 15.36
N LEU A 26 23.00 -30.41 15.96
CA LEU A 26 21.89 -30.86 16.81
C LEU A 26 20.75 -31.48 16.01
N LEU A 27 20.40 -30.93 14.84
CA LEU A 27 19.30 -31.39 13.99
C LEU A 27 19.62 -32.71 13.26
N TYR A 28 20.86 -32.87 12.78
CA TYR A 28 21.29 -34.04 12.01
C TYR A 28 21.87 -35.16 12.88
N LYS A 29 21.53 -35.16 14.18
CA LYS A 29 21.91 -36.18 15.16
C LYS A 29 21.77 -37.59 14.57
N SER A 30 22.90 -38.23 14.30
CA SER A 30 22.95 -39.64 13.94
C SER A 30 22.82 -40.47 15.21
N ASN A 31 21.61 -40.95 15.51
CA ASN A 31 21.35 -41.88 16.62
C ASN A 31 21.88 -43.31 16.34
N LYS A 32 22.62 -43.53 15.25
CA LYS A 32 23.16 -44.85 14.89
C LYS A 32 24.28 -45.32 15.83
N TYR A 33 24.92 -44.42 16.58
CA TYR A 33 25.98 -44.75 17.54
C TYR A 33 25.78 -43.98 18.85
N ASN A 34 25.48 -44.69 19.94
CA ASN A 34 25.15 -44.15 21.28
C ASN A 34 26.27 -43.32 21.97
N ASN A 35 27.40 -43.06 21.32
CA ASN A 35 28.59 -42.44 21.95
C ASN A 35 28.67 -40.90 21.87
N LYS A 36 27.71 -40.21 21.24
CA LYS A 36 27.78 -38.74 21.07
C LYS A 36 26.99 -37.93 22.09
N LYS A 37 26.30 -38.53 23.06
CA LYS A 37 25.45 -37.80 24.01
C LYS A 37 26.24 -36.74 24.81
N SER A 38 27.38 -37.14 25.40
CA SER A 38 28.26 -36.22 26.15
C SER A 38 28.79 -35.06 25.31
N TYR A 39 28.99 -35.26 23.99
CA TYR A 39 29.43 -34.19 23.09
C TYR A 39 28.36 -33.11 22.93
N TYR A 40 27.09 -33.50 22.71
CA TYR A 40 26.00 -32.54 22.59
C TYR A 40 25.68 -31.84 23.91
N ASP A 41 25.77 -32.54 25.03
CA ASP A 41 25.59 -31.95 26.36
C ASP A 41 26.66 -30.88 26.63
N LYS A 42 27.92 -31.14 26.24
CA LYS A 42 29.00 -30.13 26.31
C LYS A 42 28.74 -28.93 25.41
N LEU A 43 28.26 -29.14 24.18
CA LEU A 43 27.91 -28.05 23.26
C LEU A 43 26.82 -27.14 23.86
N ILE A 44 25.77 -27.73 24.42
CA ILE A 44 24.68 -26.97 25.05
C ILE A 44 25.20 -26.23 26.29
N ASN A 45 25.97 -26.90 27.16
CA ASN A 45 26.54 -26.25 28.34
C ASN A 45 27.46 -25.10 27.96
N GLN A 46 28.28 -25.23 26.90
CA GLN A 46 29.11 -24.12 26.42
C GLN A 46 28.28 -22.93 25.93
N ILE A 47 27.15 -23.14 25.27
CA ILE A 47 26.25 -22.03 24.89
C ILE A 47 25.73 -21.30 26.13
N ILE A 48 25.38 -22.05 27.18
CA ILE A 48 24.88 -21.49 28.44
C ILE A 48 26.00 -20.76 29.18
N ASP A 49 27.18 -21.39 29.32
CA ASP A 49 28.35 -20.83 30.00
C ASP A 49 28.87 -19.54 29.33
N LEU A 50 28.64 -19.41 28.01
CA LEU A 50 28.96 -18.21 27.24
C LEU A 50 27.82 -17.18 27.19
N GLU A 51 26.71 -17.41 27.90
CA GLU A 51 25.54 -16.52 27.93
C GLU A 51 24.93 -16.26 26.54
N GLN A 52 25.01 -17.25 25.63
CA GLN A 52 24.50 -17.17 24.26
C GLN A 52 23.14 -17.87 24.08
N SER A 53 22.52 -18.34 25.17
CA SER A 53 21.26 -19.08 25.14
C SER A 53 20.12 -18.24 24.57
N ASP A 54 20.02 -16.97 24.97
CA ASP A 54 18.91 -16.10 24.61
C ASP A 54 18.92 -15.77 23.12
N ASP A 55 20.09 -15.39 22.59
CA ASP A 55 20.30 -15.14 21.17
C ASP A 55 19.97 -16.37 20.30
N LEU A 56 20.35 -17.57 20.77
CA LEU A 56 20.02 -18.82 20.10
C LEU A 56 18.50 -19.06 20.09
N ILE A 57 17.83 -18.87 21.22
CA ILE A 57 16.37 -19.05 21.34
C ILE A 57 15.63 -18.05 20.46
N ILE A 58 16.00 -16.77 20.52
CA ILE A 58 15.41 -15.70 19.69
C ILE A 58 15.61 -16.04 18.21
N GLY A 59 16.83 -16.40 17.81
CA GLY A 59 17.14 -16.78 16.43
C GLY A 59 16.34 -17.99 15.95
N LEU A 60 16.18 -19.02 16.79
CA LEU A 60 15.35 -20.18 16.49
C LEU A 60 13.87 -19.81 16.37
N SER A 61 13.34 -18.94 17.23
CA SER A 61 11.95 -18.45 17.14
C SER A 61 11.69 -17.75 15.80
N PHE A 62 12.58 -16.85 15.36
CA PHE A 62 12.46 -16.22 14.05
C PHE A 62 12.61 -17.23 12.90
N THR A 63 13.51 -18.21 13.04
CA THR A 63 13.63 -19.30 12.06
C THR A 63 12.32 -20.05 11.90
N VAL A 64 11.66 -20.40 13.02
CA VAL A 64 10.37 -21.10 12.99
C VAL A 64 9.32 -20.25 12.27
N GLN A 65 9.23 -18.95 12.58
CA GLN A 65 8.30 -18.03 11.91
C GLN A 65 8.54 -18.00 10.39
N HIS A 66 9.80 -17.85 9.95
CA HIS A 66 10.18 -17.85 8.53
C HIS A 66 9.92 -19.19 7.81
N LEU A 67 9.97 -20.31 8.54
CA LEU A 67 9.66 -21.62 7.98
C LEU A 67 8.16 -21.91 7.95
N VAL A 68 7.36 -21.28 8.81
CA VAL A 68 5.90 -21.39 8.77
C VAL A 68 5.34 -20.57 7.61
N VAL A 69 5.84 -19.35 7.41
CA VAL A 69 5.41 -18.46 6.34
C VAL A 69 6.43 -18.47 5.20
N ASN A 70 6.15 -19.29 4.19
CA ASN A 70 7.02 -19.46 3.04
C ASN A 70 7.24 -18.17 2.22
N HIS A 71 6.17 -17.39 2.06
CA HIS A 71 6.12 -16.17 1.27
C HIS A 71 5.02 -15.28 1.82
N LEU A 72 5.27 -13.98 1.90
CA LEU A 72 4.34 -12.98 2.41
C LEU A 72 3.86 -12.08 1.28
N HIS A 73 2.55 -12.02 1.08
CA HIS A 73 1.92 -11.07 0.17
C HIS A 73 1.39 -9.88 0.98
N VAL A 74 1.83 -8.65 0.66
CA VAL A 74 1.31 -7.42 1.26
C VAL A 74 0.44 -6.69 0.25
N VAL A 75 -0.87 -6.64 0.50
CA VAL A 75 -1.83 -6.05 -0.45
C VAL A 75 -2.07 -4.57 -0.13
N GLY A 76 -0.99 -3.80 -0.22
CA GLY A 76 -0.95 -2.33 -0.28
C GLY A 76 -1.25 -1.56 1.00
N ASP A 77 -1.18 -0.23 0.87
CA ASP A 77 -1.46 0.79 1.88
C ASP A 77 -0.60 0.64 3.15
N ILE A 78 0.70 0.42 2.95
CA ILE A 78 1.70 0.46 4.03
C ILE A 78 1.76 1.88 4.64
N TYR A 79 1.67 2.89 3.78
CA TYR A 79 1.73 4.31 4.15
C TYR A 79 0.35 4.97 4.30
N ASP A 80 -0.68 4.25 4.76
CA ASP A 80 -2.01 4.82 5.00
C ASP A 80 -2.00 5.84 6.16
N ARG A 81 -2.72 5.59 7.26
CA ARG A 81 -2.93 6.58 8.33
C ARG A 81 -2.33 6.16 9.66
N GLY A 82 -1.48 5.13 9.64
CA GLY A 82 -0.75 4.67 10.81
C GLY A 82 0.49 5.51 11.11
N PRO A 83 0.97 5.52 12.38
CA PRO A 83 2.08 6.39 12.81
C PRO A 83 3.48 5.88 12.44
N ASP A 84 3.63 4.57 12.14
CA ASP A 84 4.95 3.92 12.05
C ASP A 84 5.15 3.12 10.73
N PRO A 85 4.89 3.69 9.53
CA PRO A 85 5.08 2.96 8.28
C PRO A 85 6.56 2.63 8.02
N ASP A 86 7.48 3.42 8.56
CA ASP A 86 8.92 3.19 8.46
C ASP A 86 9.33 1.88 9.15
N LYS A 87 8.77 1.56 10.33
CA LYS A 87 9.02 0.29 11.03
C LYS A 87 8.49 -0.92 10.24
N ILE A 88 7.34 -0.76 9.58
CA ILE A 88 6.78 -1.78 8.69
C ILE A 88 7.76 -2.03 7.54
N MET A 89 8.23 -0.98 6.88
CA MET A 89 9.19 -1.09 5.78
C MET A 89 10.51 -1.74 6.20
N GLU A 90 11.07 -1.37 7.35
CA GLU A 90 12.28 -2.02 7.89
C GLU A 90 12.06 -3.52 8.15
N THR A 91 10.87 -3.88 8.65
CA THR A 91 10.51 -5.29 8.87
C THR A 91 10.41 -6.04 7.54
N LEU A 92 9.74 -5.46 6.54
CA LEU A 92 9.56 -6.08 5.22
C LEU A 92 10.86 -6.20 4.44
N ILE A 93 11.74 -5.20 4.48
CA ILE A 93 13.06 -5.22 3.82
C ILE A 93 13.91 -6.40 4.33
N ASN A 94 13.82 -6.69 5.62
CA ASN A 94 14.55 -7.79 6.26
C ASN A 94 13.80 -9.13 6.18
N TYR A 95 12.58 -9.16 5.62
CA TYR A 95 11.79 -10.37 5.52
C TYR A 95 12.29 -11.27 4.37
N PRO A 96 12.40 -12.60 4.55
CA PRO A 96 13.07 -13.47 3.58
C PRO A 96 12.43 -13.53 2.19
N SER A 97 11.09 -13.42 2.11
CA SER A 97 10.36 -13.55 0.86
C SER A 97 9.05 -12.81 0.92
N VAL A 98 8.96 -11.72 0.16
CA VAL A 98 7.80 -10.81 0.15
C VAL A 98 7.62 -10.18 -1.23
N ASP A 99 6.37 -9.95 -1.58
CA ASP A 99 5.90 -9.07 -2.66
C ASP A 99 4.81 -8.12 -2.14
N ILE A 100 4.59 -7.03 -2.87
CA ILE A 100 3.70 -5.95 -2.48
C ILE A 100 2.80 -5.60 -3.67
N GLN A 101 1.51 -5.43 -3.45
CA GLN A 101 0.63 -4.79 -4.43
C GLN A 101 0.40 -3.35 -3.98
N TRP A 102 0.88 -2.37 -4.74
CA TRP A 102 0.88 -0.97 -4.28
C TRP A 102 -0.52 -0.48 -3.96
N GLY A 103 -0.66 0.22 -2.85
CA GLY A 103 -1.84 0.99 -2.52
C GLY A 103 -1.82 2.41 -3.08
N ASN A 104 -2.97 3.08 -3.03
CA ASN A 104 -3.06 4.48 -3.45
C ASN A 104 -2.19 5.37 -2.55
N HIS A 105 -2.08 5.06 -1.27
CA HIS A 105 -1.19 5.77 -0.36
C HIS A 105 0.29 5.49 -0.69
N ASP A 106 0.65 4.25 -1.01
CA ASP A 106 2.04 3.90 -1.35
C ASP A 106 2.50 4.66 -2.61
N VAL A 107 1.64 4.77 -3.63
CA VAL A 107 1.97 5.49 -4.87
C VAL A 107 2.14 7.00 -4.65
N LEU A 108 1.46 7.61 -3.67
CA LEU A 108 1.73 9.00 -3.31
C LEU A 108 3.15 9.20 -2.79
N TRP A 109 3.63 8.28 -1.93
CA TRP A 109 5.00 8.33 -1.41
C TRP A 109 6.04 8.06 -2.49
N ILE A 110 5.77 7.09 -3.37
CA ILE A 110 6.60 6.82 -4.56
C ILE A 110 6.66 8.07 -5.44
N GLY A 111 5.53 8.70 -5.74
CA GLY A 111 5.42 9.90 -6.57
C GLY A 111 6.11 11.12 -5.98
N ALA A 112 5.99 11.33 -4.66
CA ALA A 112 6.69 12.41 -3.97
C ALA A 112 8.21 12.26 -4.09
N TYR A 113 8.74 11.04 -3.91
CA TYR A 113 10.16 10.76 -4.13
C TYR A 113 10.57 10.86 -5.62
N ALA A 114 9.67 10.46 -6.52
CA ALA A 114 9.87 10.50 -7.98
C ALA A 114 9.75 11.89 -8.61
N GLY A 115 9.65 12.98 -7.83
CA GLY A 115 9.66 14.34 -8.38
C GLY A 115 8.28 15.03 -8.44
N SER A 116 7.18 14.33 -8.18
CA SER A 116 5.84 14.91 -8.23
C SER A 116 5.55 15.81 -7.02
N LYS A 117 5.62 17.13 -7.24
CA LYS A 117 5.23 18.14 -6.24
C LYS A 117 3.77 17.98 -5.78
N VAL A 118 2.89 17.53 -6.66
CA VAL A 118 1.47 17.36 -6.32
C VAL A 118 1.30 16.17 -5.39
N CYS A 119 1.96 15.04 -5.68
CA CYS A 119 1.99 13.90 -4.75
C CYS A 119 2.59 14.29 -3.40
N LEU A 120 3.66 15.09 -3.38
CA LEU A 120 4.26 15.60 -2.15
C LEU A 120 3.26 16.47 -1.36
N ALA A 121 2.54 17.39 -2.02
CA ALA A 121 1.53 18.20 -1.36
C ALA A 121 0.35 17.36 -0.84
N ASN A 122 -0.13 16.36 -1.62
CA ASN A 122 -1.16 15.42 -1.18
C ASN A 122 -0.71 14.64 0.05
N LEU A 123 0.53 14.12 0.06
CA LEU A 123 1.13 13.38 1.16
C LEU A 123 1.16 14.24 2.43
N LEU A 124 1.74 15.44 2.36
CA LEU A 124 1.87 16.33 3.51
C LEU A 124 0.51 16.78 4.04
N ARG A 125 -0.47 17.03 3.15
CA ARG A 125 -1.85 17.32 3.54
C ARG A 125 -2.48 16.17 4.32
N ILE A 126 -2.28 14.92 3.86
CA ILE A 126 -2.80 13.73 4.55
C ILE A 126 -2.12 13.58 5.91
N CYS A 127 -0.79 13.74 5.98
CA CYS A 127 -0.05 13.71 7.24
C CYS A 127 -0.57 14.77 8.23
N ALA A 128 -0.74 16.02 7.80
CA ALA A 128 -1.28 17.09 8.64
C ALA A 128 -2.73 16.82 9.08
N ARG A 129 -3.56 16.23 8.22
CA ARG A 129 -4.96 15.89 8.53
C ARG A 129 -5.11 14.82 9.59
N TYR A 130 -4.17 13.87 9.67
CA TYR A 130 -4.23 12.71 10.56
C TYR A 130 -3.19 12.71 11.68
N ASP A 131 -2.51 13.85 11.90
CA ASP A 131 -1.47 13.99 12.92
C ASP A 131 -0.29 13.02 12.74
N ASN A 132 0.22 12.97 11.50
CA ASN A 132 1.27 12.05 11.08
C ASN A 132 2.47 12.80 10.45
N LEU A 133 2.68 14.08 10.82
CA LEU A 133 3.81 14.88 10.31
C LEU A 133 5.16 14.38 10.84
N ASP A 134 5.18 13.79 12.04
CA ASP A 134 6.38 13.17 12.64
C ASP A 134 6.95 12.05 11.76
N ILE A 135 6.14 11.38 10.94
CA ILE A 135 6.64 10.42 9.96
C ILE A 135 7.61 11.11 9.00
N THR A 136 7.24 12.30 8.52
CA THR A 136 8.05 13.08 7.60
C THR A 136 9.29 13.65 8.29
N GLU A 137 9.12 14.23 9.48
CA GLU A 137 10.22 14.89 10.21
C GLU A 137 11.15 13.89 10.91
N ASP A 138 10.64 13.08 11.82
CA ASP A 138 11.46 12.21 12.67
C ASP A 138 11.88 10.93 11.96
N ALA A 139 10.95 10.26 11.28
CA ALA A 139 11.27 8.98 10.66
C ALA A 139 12.12 9.14 9.39
N TYR A 140 11.86 10.18 8.58
CA TYR A 140 12.55 10.41 7.31
C TYR A 140 13.50 11.60 7.28
N GLY A 141 13.58 12.41 8.34
CA GLY A 141 14.54 13.51 8.45
C GLY A 141 14.24 14.69 7.53
N ILE A 142 12.99 14.88 7.09
CA ILE A 142 12.59 15.94 6.16
C ILE A 142 12.19 17.18 6.97
N ASN A 143 12.88 18.29 6.75
CA ASN A 143 12.67 19.52 7.51
C ASN A 143 11.41 20.28 7.04
N LEU A 144 10.36 20.32 7.87
CA LEU A 144 9.11 21.04 7.55
C LEU A 144 9.11 22.51 7.96
N ARG A 145 10.20 23.02 8.56
CA ARG A 145 10.31 24.43 8.98
C ARG A 145 9.99 25.45 7.89
N PRO A 146 10.38 25.28 6.61
CA PRO A 146 9.98 26.20 5.55
C PRO A 146 8.45 26.29 5.41
N LEU A 147 7.76 25.16 5.42
CA LEU A 147 6.30 25.09 5.34
C LEU A 147 5.63 25.68 6.58
N LEU A 148 6.15 25.39 7.78
CA LEU A 148 5.65 26.00 9.01
C LEU A 148 5.80 27.53 8.98
N THR A 149 6.94 28.05 8.51
CA THR A 149 7.19 29.50 8.43
C THR A 149 6.20 30.19 7.48
N LEU A 150 5.96 29.60 6.30
CA LEU A 150 4.93 30.06 5.36
C LEU A 150 3.54 30.03 6.01
N ALA A 151 3.22 28.92 6.68
CA ALA A 151 1.93 28.71 7.32
C ALA A 151 1.67 29.73 8.44
N GLU A 152 2.66 30.01 9.28
CA GLU A 152 2.58 31.01 10.36
C GLU A 152 2.40 32.44 9.83
N LYS A 153 2.90 32.73 8.64
CA LYS A 153 2.81 34.07 8.02
C LYS A 153 1.41 34.36 7.47
N TYR A 154 0.75 33.38 6.85
CA TYR A 154 -0.49 33.61 6.08
C TYR A 154 -1.76 33.06 6.72
N TYR A 155 -1.68 32.06 7.61
CA TYR A 155 -2.84 31.30 8.03
C TYR A 155 -3.10 31.40 9.53
N ASP A 156 -4.39 31.31 9.90
CA ASP A 156 -4.84 31.33 11.29
C ASP A 156 -5.05 29.91 11.83
N GLY A 157 -4.64 29.65 13.07
CA GLY A 157 -4.74 28.34 13.69
C GLY A 157 -6.10 27.99 14.29
N THR A 158 -7.10 28.88 14.18
CA THR A 158 -8.44 28.63 14.74
C THR A 158 -9.40 27.91 13.78
N ASN A 159 -9.01 27.73 12.52
CA ASN A 159 -9.86 27.15 11.49
C ASN A 159 -10.20 25.67 11.77
N LYS A 160 -11.44 25.43 12.21
CA LYS A 160 -11.90 24.12 12.68
C LYS A 160 -11.89 23.04 11.59
N ALA A 161 -12.07 23.40 10.32
CA ALA A 161 -12.09 22.43 9.22
C ALA A 161 -10.73 21.75 8.99
N PHE A 162 -9.66 22.41 9.44
CA PHE A 162 -8.28 21.99 9.23
C PHE A 162 -7.61 21.44 10.50
N LYS A 163 -8.34 21.31 11.61
CA LYS A 163 -7.82 20.63 12.80
C LYS A 163 -7.56 19.14 12.51
N PRO A 164 -6.43 18.57 12.97
CA PRO A 164 -6.14 17.15 12.80
C PRO A 164 -7.22 16.27 13.43
N LYS A 165 -7.52 15.15 12.76
CA LYS A 165 -8.52 14.19 13.22
C LYS A 165 -8.08 13.42 14.46
N ASN A 166 -6.78 13.15 14.59
CA ASN A 166 -6.19 12.41 15.70
C ASN A 166 -5.53 13.38 16.70
N SER A 167 -6.28 14.36 17.22
CA SER A 167 -5.72 15.41 18.10
C SER A 167 -5.58 14.99 19.57
N GLU A 168 -5.76 13.70 19.88
CA GLU A 168 -5.66 13.19 21.25
C GLU A 168 -4.22 13.27 21.76
N GLY A 169 -3.98 14.11 22.76
CA GLY A 169 -2.66 14.26 23.39
C GLY A 169 -1.81 15.42 22.87
N LEU A 170 -2.27 16.12 21.82
CA LEU A 170 -1.63 17.34 21.34
C LEU A 170 -1.84 18.51 22.31
N SER A 171 -0.81 19.33 22.49
CA SER A 171 -0.92 20.63 23.14
C SER A 171 -1.66 21.63 22.25
N ASP A 172 -2.20 22.70 22.85
CA ASP A 172 -2.89 23.76 22.11
C ASP A 172 -1.99 24.40 21.03
N ARG A 173 -0.68 24.50 21.31
CA ARG A 173 0.30 25.06 20.38
C ARG A 173 0.54 24.14 19.18
N GLU A 174 0.71 22.84 19.41
CA GLU A 174 0.89 21.85 18.33
C GLU A 174 -0.35 21.81 17.45
N LEU A 175 -1.53 21.81 18.07
CA LEU A 175 -2.80 21.85 17.36
C LEU A 175 -2.91 23.09 16.46
N GLU A 176 -2.52 24.25 16.96
CA GLU A 176 -2.50 25.51 16.20
C GLU A 176 -1.54 25.42 14.99
N GLN A 177 -0.31 24.93 15.21
CA GLN A 177 0.70 24.82 14.16
C GLN A 177 0.28 23.84 13.06
N ILE A 178 -0.21 22.65 13.41
CA ILE A 178 -0.69 21.66 12.44
C ILE A 178 -1.88 22.22 11.65
N THR A 179 -2.79 22.95 12.31
CA THR A 179 -3.94 23.57 11.64
C THR A 179 -3.51 24.61 10.60
N LYS A 180 -2.46 25.39 10.89
CA LYS A 180 -1.87 26.33 9.92
C LYS A 180 -1.21 25.60 8.76
N ILE A 181 -0.37 24.61 9.04
CA ILE A 181 0.32 23.79 8.02
C ILE A 181 -0.70 23.14 7.08
N HIS A 182 -1.77 22.56 7.65
CA HIS A 182 -2.81 21.88 6.88
C HIS A 182 -3.53 22.83 5.92
N GLN A 183 -3.82 24.07 6.32
CA GLN A 183 -4.39 25.07 5.42
C GLN A 183 -3.42 25.43 4.29
N ALA A 184 -2.17 25.76 4.63
CA ALA A 184 -1.15 26.14 3.65
C ALA A 184 -0.97 25.06 2.58
N ILE A 185 -0.75 23.81 3.01
CA ILE A 185 -0.50 22.72 2.08
C ILE A 185 -1.74 22.31 1.28
N ALA A 186 -2.95 22.49 1.81
CA ALA A 186 -4.18 22.25 1.07
C ALA A 186 -4.34 23.25 -0.09
N ILE A 187 -4.07 24.54 0.13
CA ILE A 187 -4.10 25.55 -0.92
C ILE A 187 -3.02 25.30 -1.97
N ILE A 188 -1.79 25.03 -1.54
CA ILE A 188 -0.69 24.65 -2.46
C ILE A 188 -1.09 23.44 -3.31
N GLN A 189 -1.69 22.42 -2.71
CA GLN A 189 -2.16 21.25 -3.44
C GLN A 189 -3.18 21.65 -4.53
N PHE A 190 -4.23 22.40 -4.20
CA PHE A 190 -5.24 22.78 -5.20
C PHE A 190 -4.65 23.61 -6.34
N LYS A 191 -3.71 24.51 -6.04
CA LYS A 191 -2.97 25.28 -7.04
C LYS A 191 -2.13 24.38 -7.96
N LEU A 192 -1.47 23.37 -7.40
CA LEU A 192 -0.62 22.43 -8.11
C LEU A 192 -1.38 21.43 -9.01
N GLU A 193 -2.62 21.07 -8.66
CA GLU A 193 -3.45 20.14 -9.45
C GLU A 193 -3.87 20.74 -10.80
N ALA A 194 -4.19 22.03 -10.84
CA ALA A 194 -4.74 22.68 -12.04
C ALA A 194 -3.80 22.68 -13.26
N PRO A 195 -2.50 23.00 -13.14
CA PRO A 195 -1.56 22.89 -14.26
C PRO A 195 -1.48 21.47 -14.86
N ILE A 196 -1.68 20.40 -14.07
CA ILE A 196 -1.72 19.03 -14.59
C ILE A 196 -2.95 18.83 -15.44
N ILE A 197 -4.12 19.18 -14.88
CA ILE A 197 -5.42 19.03 -15.54
C ILE A 197 -5.41 19.76 -16.90
N LYS A 198 -4.90 21.00 -16.93
CA LYS A 198 -4.84 21.81 -18.16
C LYS A 198 -3.91 21.23 -19.24
N ARG A 199 -2.77 20.64 -18.84
CA ARG A 199 -1.82 20.05 -19.82
C ARG A 199 -2.17 18.61 -20.22
N ARG A 200 -3.07 17.95 -19.46
CA ARG A 200 -3.52 16.56 -19.70
C ARG A 200 -5.05 16.48 -19.85
N PRO A 201 -5.65 17.04 -20.91
CA PRO A 201 -7.11 16.95 -21.13
C PRO A 201 -7.62 15.50 -21.22
N ASN A 202 -6.78 14.56 -21.67
CA ASN A 202 -7.12 13.13 -21.71
C ASN A 202 -7.36 12.49 -20.33
N PHE A 203 -7.05 13.19 -19.24
CA PHE A 203 -7.37 12.73 -17.89
C PHE A 203 -8.85 12.93 -17.53
N GLU A 204 -9.57 13.76 -18.29
CA GLU A 204 -10.99 14.06 -18.10
C GLU A 204 -11.28 14.58 -16.67
N MET A 205 -10.52 15.60 -16.25
CA MET A 205 -10.51 16.15 -14.89
C MET A 205 -10.83 17.65 -14.84
N GLU A 206 -11.34 18.24 -15.92
CA GLU A 206 -11.64 19.67 -16.03
C GLU A 206 -12.60 20.16 -14.94
N GLU A 207 -13.54 19.30 -14.52
CA GLU A 207 -14.45 19.56 -13.39
C GLU A 207 -13.73 19.73 -12.04
N ARG A 208 -12.42 19.44 -11.98
CA ARG A 208 -11.57 19.58 -10.78
C ARG A 208 -10.71 20.83 -10.78
N LEU A 209 -10.89 21.75 -11.73
CA LEU A 209 -10.34 23.11 -11.66
C LEU A 209 -11.09 23.96 -10.61
N VAL A 210 -11.12 23.48 -9.37
CA VAL A 210 -12.02 23.97 -8.30
C VAL A 210 -11.77 25.43 -7.93
N LEU A 211 -10.52 25.91 -7.96
CA LEU A 211 -10.22 27.30 -7.62
C LEU A 211 -10.70 28.29 -8.69
N GLU A 212 -10.85 27.85 -9.94
CA GLU A 212 -11.42 28.66 -11.02
C GLU A 212 -12.95 28.73 -10.96
N SER A 213 -13.58 27.83 -10.20
CA SER A 213 -15.04 27.79 -10.05
C SER A 213 -15.58 28.75 -9.00
N ILE A 214 -14.70 29.49 -8.31
CA ILE A 214 -15.02 30.34 -7.17
C ILE A 214 -15.30 31.78 -7.63
N ASP A 215 -16.44 32.31 -7.21
CA ASP A 215 -16.71 33.75 -7.16
C ASP A 215 -16.17 34.28 -5.82
N TYR A 216 -14.97 34.86 -5.84
CA TYR A 216 -14.27 35.32 -4.63
C TYR A 216 -14.94 36.52 -3.97
N ASP A 217 -15.69 37.33 -4.72
CA ASP A 217 -16.43 38.48 -4.18
C ASP A 217 -17.66 38.03 -3.39
N LYS A 218 -18.37 37.01 -3.89
CA LYS A 218 -19.53 36.43 -3.19
C LYS A 218 -19.17 35.33 -2.21
N ASN A 219 -17.94 34.82 -2.29
CA ASN A 219 -17.47 33.67 -1.53
C ASN A 219 -18.34 32.42 -1.79
N GLU A 220 -18.60 32.14 -3.06
CA GLU A 220 -19.41 31.00 -3.55
C GLU A 220 -18.64 30.22 -4.62
N ALA A 221 -18.85 28.91 -4.73
CA ALA A 221 -18.27 28.08 -5.79
C ALA A 221 -19.36 27.38 -6.62
N THR A 222 -19.20 27.35 -7.94
CA THR A 222 -20.10 26.64 -8.85
C THR A 222 -19.49 25.32 -9.30
N LEU A 223 -19.91 24.22 -8.66
CA LEU A 223 -19.41 22.87 -8.91
C LEU A 223 -20.54 22.00 -9.44
N TYR A 224 -20.28 21.23 -10.51
CA TYR A 224 -21.25 20.31 -11.10
C TYR A 224 -22.59 20.96 -11.46
N GLY A 225 -22.56 22.22 -11.90
CA GLY A 225 -23.75 22.99 -12.27
C GLY A 225 -24.59 23.53 -11.09
N LYS A 226 -24.11 23.39 -9.84
CA LYS A 226 -24.76 23.96 -8.65
C LYS A 226 -23.82 24.91 -7.91
N THR A 227 -24.36 26.04 -7.45
CA THR A 227 -23.62 27.04 -6.67
C THR A 227 -23.77 26.78 -5.18
N TYR A 228 -22.66 26.86 -4.45
CA TYR A 228 -22.58 26.62 -3.01
C TYR A 228 -21.88 27.79 -2.31
N PRO A 229 -22.40 28.26 -1.16
CA PRO A 229 -21.65 29.17 -0.31
C PRO A 229 -20.44 28.45 0.30
N LEU A 230 -19.31 29.16 0.38
CA LEU A 230 -18.08 28.64 0.96
C LEU A 230 -17.95 29.00 2.44
N GLU A 231 -17.55 28.02 3.25
CA GLU A 231 -17.23 28.16 4.66
C GLU A 231 -15.74 27.85 4.90
N HIS A 232 -15.21 28.28 6.05
CA HIS A 232 -13.84 27.94 6.47
C HIS A 232 -12.74 28.30 5.47
N THR A 233 -12.98 29.34 4.66
CA THR A 233 -12.09 29.75 3.59
C THR A 233 -10.72 30.16 4.12
N CYS A 234 -9.68 29.78 3.40
CA CYS A 234 -8.28 30.08 3.72
C CYS A 234 -7.55 30.50 2.44
N PHE A 235 -8.11 31.47 1.73
CA PHE A 235 -7.63 31.90 0.41
C PHE A 235 -6.62 33.04 0.48
N GLN A 236 -5.90 33.21 1.59
CA GLN A 236 -5.01 34.35 1.83
C GLN A 236 -3.89 34.48 0.79
N THR A 237 -3.44 33.37 0.19
CA THR A 237 -2.38 33.34 -0.83
C THR A 237 -2.94 33.21 -2.26
N ILE A 238 -4.25 33.24 -2.45
CA ILE A 238 -4.88 33.10 -3.77
C ILE A 238 -5.05 34.49 -4.39
N ASP A 239 -4.58 34.65 -5.62
CA ASP A 239 -4.92 35.77 -6.49
C ASP A 239 -6.20 35.41 -7.29
N PRO A 240 -7.35 36.10 -7.09
CA PRO A 240 -8.59 35.79 -7.81
C PRO A 240 -8.46 35.82 -9.34
N GLU A 241 -7.53 36.61 -9.88
CA GLU A 241 -7.29 36.69 -11.34
C GLU A 241 -6.47 35.49 -11.84
N ASN A 242 -5.62 34.92 -10.99
CA ASN A 242 -4.76 33.77 -11.31
C ASN A 242 -4.78 32.74 -10.17
N PRO A 243 -5.93 32.10 -9.92
CA PRO A 243 -6.17 31.40 -8.65
C PRO A 243 -5.30 30.15 -8.44
N ASN A 244 -4.75 29.59 -9.51
CA ASN A 244 -3.87 28.41 -9.46
C ASN A 244 -2.38 28.76 -9.38
N GLN A 245 -2.01 30.03 -9.40
CA GLN A 245 -0.62 30.43 -9.36
C GLN A 245 -0.07 30.29 -7.93
N LEU A 246 1.04 29.56 -7.80
CA LEU A 246 1.82 29.56 -6.57
C LEU A 246 2.52 30.93 -6.41
N ILE A 247 2.54 31.45 -5.19
CA ILE A 247 3.40 32.60 -4.87
C ILE A 247 4.86 32.15 -4.73
N ASP A 248 5.81 33.08 -4.87
CA ASP A 248 7.25 32.76 -4.82
C ASP A 248 7.65 31.97 -3.56
N GLU A 249 7.08 32.31 -2.41
CA GLU A 249 7.34 31.63 -1.14
C GLU A 249 6.78 30.18 -1.13
N GLU A 250 5.64 29.93 -1.78
CA GLU A 250 5.09 28.58 -1.93
C GLU A 250 5.98 27.73 -2.86
N ILE A 251 6.50 28.32 -3.94
CA ILE A 251 7.43 27.67 -4.87
C ILE A 251 8.71 27.27 -4.13
N GLU A 252 9.32 28.21 -3.38
CA GLU A 252 10.54 27.96 -2.62
C GLU A 252 10.35 26.85 -1.57
N VAL A 253 9.21 26.84 -0.88
CA VAL A 253 8.87 25.77 0.08
C VAL A 253 8.79 24.41 -0.63
N MET A 254 8.05 24.31 -1.74
CA MET A 254 7.87 23.05 -2.44
C MET A 254 9.19 22.52 -3.04
N ASP A 255 10.04 23.40 -3.57
CA ASP A 255 11.35 23.02 -4.10
C ASP A 255 12.29 22.48 -3.01
N LYS A 256 12.35 23.16 -1.85
CA LYS A 256 13.16 22.71 -0.70
C LYS A 256 12.67 21.38 -0.12
N LEU A 257 11.35 21.21 0.01
CA LEU A 257 10.76 19.99 0.52
C LEU A 257 11.02 18.82 -0.45
N LEU A 258 10.83 19.03 -1.75
CA LEU A 258 11.09 18.00 -2.75
C LEU A 258 12.56 17.55 -2.73
N LEU A 259 13.49 18.50 -2.66
CA LEU A 259 14.91 18.20 -2.54
C LEU A 259 15.19 17.37 -1.27
N SER A 260 14.60 17.74 -0.14
CA SER A 260 14.78 17.04 1.14
C SER A 260 14.25 15.61 1.08
N VAL A 261 13.07 15.41 0.47
CA VAL A 261 12.46 14.08 0.24
C VAL A 261 13.39 13.21 -0.61
N GLN A 262 13.95 13.75 -1.69
CA GLN A 262 14.83 13.00 -2.59
C GLN A 262 16.22 12.69 -2.01
N GLN A 263 16.66 13.48 -1.02
CA GLN A 263 17.94 13.30 -0.33
C GLN A 263 17.86 12.42 0.92
N SER A 264 16.66 12.14 1.43
CA SER A 264 16.48 11.25 2.58
C SER A 264 16.94 9.81 2.24
N GLU A 265 17.99 9.34 2.91
CA GLU A 265 18.54 7.99 2.71
C GLU A 265 17.49 6.91 3.01
N LYS A 266 16.83 7.02 4.16
CA LYS A 266 15.86 6.01 4.61
C LYS A 266 14.65 5.97 3.68
N LEU A 267 14.14 7.13 3.27
CA LEU A 267 13.03 7.18 2.31
C LEU A 267 13.44 6.59 0.96
N LYS A 268 14.62 6.97 0.44
CA LYS A 268 15.17 6.40 -0.80
C LYS A 268 15.23 4.87 -0.72
N ARG A 269 15.76 4.31 0.36
CA ARG A 269 15.86 2.86 0.57
C ARG A 269 14.47 2.20 0.61
N HIS A 270 13.52 2.79 1.30
CA HIS A 270 12.14 2.29 1.40
C HIS A 270 11.43 2.33 0.05
N MET A 271 11.48 3.45 -0.67
CA MET A 271 10.85 3.57 -1.98
C MET A 271 11.51 2.67 -3.01
N THR A 272 12.84 2.53 -2.99
CA THR A 272 13.56 1.58 -3.85
C THR A 272 13.09 0.15 -3.60
N PHE A 273 12.86 -0.23 -2.33
CA PHE A 273 12.32 -1.55 -2.01
C PHE A 273 10.89 -1.74 -2.53
N LEU A 274 10.01 -0.73 -2.39
CA LEU A 274 8.66 -0.77 -3.00
C LEU A 274 8.73 -0.93 -4.51
N MET A 275 9.67 -0.29 -5.19
CA MET A 275 9.84 -0.45 -6.64
C MET A 275 10.36 -1.85 -7.01
N GLN A 276 11.23 -2.44 -6.19
CA GLN A 276 11.80 -3.77 -6.44
C GLN A 276 10.84 -4.92 -6.14
N LYS A 277 9.98 -4.77 -5.13
CA LYS A 277 9.08 -5.83 -4.65
C LYS A 277 7.61 -5.58 -4.95
N GLY A 278 7.29 -4.39 -5.43
CA GLY A 278 5.92 -3.98 -5.66
C GLY A 278 5.51 -3.95 -7.13
N THR A 279 4.22 -4.20 -7.35
CA THR A 279 3.51 -4.13 -8.63
C THR A 279 2.10 -3.59 -8.41
N LEU A 280 1.37 -3.19 -9.45
CA LEU A 280 -0.04 -2.81 -9.31
C LEU A 280 -0.95 -4.01 -9.06
N TYR A 281 -0.58 -5.16 -9.61
CA TYR A 281 -1.28 -6.44 -9.44
C TYR A 281 -0.29 -7.60 -9.51
N LEU A 282 -0.67 -8.77 -9.02
CA LEU A 282 0.15 -9.98 -9.13
C LEU A 282 -0.69 -11.23 -9.41
N PRO A 283 -0.50 -11.90 -10.55
CA PRO A 283 -0.97 -13.27 -10.75
C PRO A 283 -0.06 -14.25 -9.99
N TYR A 284 -0.58 -14.92 -8.96
CA TYR A 284 0.20 -15.85 -8.12
C TYR A 284 -0.60 -17.10 -7.72
N ASN A 285 -0.03 -18.26 -8.04
CA ASN A 285 -0.56 -19.61 -7.82
C ASN A 285 -2.00 -19.79 -8.30
N GLY A 286 -2.32 -19.23 -9.47
CA GLY A 286 -3.65 -19.25 -10.07
C GLY A 286 -4.61 -18.18 -9.56
N ASN A 287 -4.17 -17.31 -8.64
CA ASN A 287 -4.98 -16.23 -8.07
C ASN A 287 -4.51 -14.86 -8.57
N LEU A 288 -5.38 -13.86 -8.46
CA LEU A 288 -5.06 -12.46 -8.75
C LEU A 288 -5.04 -11.65 -7.46
N LEU A 289 -3.91 -11.01 -7.17
CA LEU A 289 -3.78 -10.10 -6.04
C LEU A 289 -3.84 -8.65 -6.55
N ILE A 290 -4.74 -7.85 -5.97
CA ILE A 290 -4.93 -6.43 -6.30
C ILE A 290 -5.24 -5.62 -5.03
N HIS A 291 -4.71 -4.40 -4.95
CA HIS A 291 -5.07 -3.51 -3.84
C HIS A 291 -6.42 -2.81 -4.05
N GLY A 292 -6.51 -1.91 -5.03
CA GLY A 292 -7.69 -1.06 -5.24
C GLY A 292 -8.84 -1.78 -5.97
N CYS A 293 -8.95 -1.56 -7.28
CA CYS A 293 -10.01 -2.09 -8.13
C CYS A 293 -9.50 -2.35 -9.56
N ILE A 294 -10.33 -3.04 -10.34
CA ILE A 294 -10.18 -3.11 -11.80
C ILE A 294 -11.26 -2.18 -12.39
N PRO A 295 -10.90 -1.09 -13.10
CA PRO A 295 -11.87 -0.16 -13.65
C PRO A 295 -12.82 -0.84 -14.64
N VAL A 296 -14.13 -0.76 -14.36
CA VAL A 296 -15.18 -1.38 -15.18
C VAL A 296 -16.40 -0.47 -15.27
N ASP A 297 -17.17 -0.60 -16.35
CA ASP A 297 -18.40 0.15 -16.54
C ASP A 297 -19.62 -0.58 -15.92
N GLU A 298 -20.79 0.05 -16.00
CA GLU A 298 -22.06 -0.52 -15.48
C GLU A 298 -22.49 -1.80 -16.21
N HIS A 299 -21.94 -2.07 -17.40
CA HIS A 299 -22.20 -3.29 -18.17
C HIS A 299 -21.18 -4.40 -17.88
N GLY A 300 -20.19 -4.13 -17.01
CA GLY A 300 -19.10 -5.06 -16.70
C GLY A 300 -18.06 -5.18 -17.81
N GLU A 301 -17.98 -4.21 -18.73
CA GLU A 301 -16.85 -4.09 -19.65
C GLU A 301 -15.68 -3.37 -18.98
N MET A 302 -14.46 -3.73 -19.38
CA MET A 302 -13.25 -3.08 -18.85
C MET A 302 -13.21 -1.64 -19.35
N GLU A 303 -13.13 -0.70 -18.42
CA GLU A 303 -12.96 0.71 -18.79
C GLU A 303 -11.59 0.93 -19.41
N SER A 304 -11.51 2.04 -20.13
CA SER A 304 -10.39 2.35 -20.99
C SER A 304 -9.93 3.77 -20.81
N MET A 305 -8.63 3.99 -20.95
CA MET A 305 -8.04 5.32 -20.93
C MET A 305 -7.14 5.48 -22.16
N THR A 306 -7.16 6.67 -22.75
CA THR A 306 -6.24 7.04 -23.82
C THR A 306 -4.97 7.63 -23.21
N ILE A 307 -3.84 6.97 -23.41
CA ILE A 307 -2.51 7.41 -22.97
C ILE A 307 -1.64 7.52 -24.23
N ASP A 308 -1.05 8.70 -24.47
CA ASP A 308 -0.28 9.01 -25.69
C ASP A 308 -0.99 8.64 -27.02
N GLY A 309 -2.30 8.87 -27.07
CA GLY A 309 -3.11 8.62 -28.26
C GLY A 309 -3.49 7.15 -28.48
N VAL A 310 -3.03 6.25 -27.62
CA VAL A 310 -3.39 4.82 -27.65
C VAL A 310 -4.35 4.51 -26.52
N LYS A 311 -5.38 3.71 -26.83
CA LYS A 311 -6.44 3.36 -25.89
C LYS A 311 -6.17 1.99 -25.28
N TYR A 312 -6.03 1.94 -23.96
CA TYR A 312 -5.69 0.74 -23.19
C TYR A 312 -6.86 0.28 -22.33
N TYR A 313 -6.93 -1.02 -22.04
CA TYR A 313 -8.05 -1.66 -21.33
C TYR A 313 -7.55 -2.71 -20.34
N GLY A 314 -8.28 -2.89 -19.23
CA GLY A 314 -8.06 -3.99 -18.28
C GLY A 314 -6.58 -4.14 -17.88
N ARG A 315 -6.04 -5.36 -17.97
CA ARG A 315 -4.64 -5.66 -17.67
C ARG A 315 -3.63 -4.74 -18.37
N GLU A 316 -3.82 -4.47 -19.67
CA GLU A 316 -2.87 -3.67 -20.45
C GLU A 316 -2.80 -2.21 -19.95
N LEU A 317 -3.92 -1.66 -19.49
CA LEU A 317 -3.96 -0.34 -18.87
C LEU A 317 -3.14 -0.31 -17.57
N LEU A 318 -3.27 -1.35 -16.73
CA LEU A 318 -2.49 -1.46 -15.49
C LEU A 318 -0.99 -1.65 -15.80
N ASP A 319 -0.64 -2.43 -16.81
CA ASP A 319 0.75 -2.61 -17.25
C ASP A 319 1.39 -1.27 -17.65
N HIS A 320 0.63 -0.42 -18.35
CA HIS A 320 1.10 0.92 -18.74
C HIS A 320 1.22 1.86 -17.54
N PHE A 321 0.24 1.87 -16.63
CA PHE A 321 0.35 2.67 -15.40
C PHE A 321 1.60 2.28 -14.59
N GLU A 322 1.85 0.99 -14.41
CA GLU A 322 3.05 0.52 -13.70
C GLU A 322 4.34 0.95 -14.41
N ALA A 323 4.40 0.84 -15.74
CA ALA A 323 5.55 1.29 -16.52
C ALA A 323 5.84 2.79 -16.32
N TYR A 324 4.79 3.64 -16.30
CA TYR A 324 4.95 5.08 -16.05
C TYR A 324 5.37 5.40 -14.62
N VAL A 325 4.87 4.66 -13.61
CA VAL A 325 5.36 4.81 -12.23
C VAL A 325 6.85 4.49 -12.15
N ARG A 326 7.30 3.41 -12.81
CA ARG A 326 8.72 3.06 -12.89
C ARG A 326 9.54 4.11 -13.64
N GLN A 327 9.04 4.61 -14.77
CA GLN A 327 9.69 5.67 -15.54
C GLN A 327 9.86 6.96 -14.74
N SER A 328 8.82 7.42 -14.04
CA SER A 328 8.88 8.60 -13.18
C SER A 328 9.89 8.41 -12.05
N PHE A 329 9.91 7.22 -11.43
CA PHE A 329 10.87 6.90 -10.37
C PHE A 329 12.33 6.96 -10.84
N ASP A 330 12.62 6.47 -12.05
CA ASP A 330 13.96 6.49 -12.63
C ASP A 330 14.40 7.90 -13.08
N HIS A 331 13.45 8.77 -13.45
CA HIS A 331 13.70 10.13 -13.94
C HIS A 331 13.21 11.22 -12.97
N LYS A 332 13.52 11.05 -11.68
CA LYS A 332 12.99 11.89 -10.59
C LYS A 332 13.27 13.40 -10.66
N ASP A 333 14.16 13.84 -11.55
CA ASP A 333 14.47 15.26 -11.77
C ASP A 333 13.46 15.94 -12.72
N ILE A 334 12.68 15.14 -13.46
CA ILE A 334 11.58 15.60 -14.33
C ILE A 334 10.30 15.70 -13.49
N GLN A 335 9.58 16.81 -13.59
CA GLN A 335 8.46 17.11 -12.69
C GLN A 335 7.12 17.34 -13.41
N ASP A 336 7.13 17.48 -14.74
CA ASP A 336 5.98 17.92 -15.53
C ASP A 336 5.68 17.04 -16.77
N ASP A 337 6.33 15.88 -16.86
CA ASP A 337 6.08 14.91 -17.93
C ASP A 337 4.86 14.02 -17.65
N LEU A 338 4.46 13.25 -18.67
CA LEU A 338 3.31 12.37 -18.58
C LEU A 338 3.49 11.30 -17.50
N ALA A 339 4.71 10.77 -17.34
CA ALA A 339 5.00 9.75 -16.34
C ALA A 339 4.69 10.27 -14.93
N THR A 340 5.23 11.44 -14.59
CA THR A 340 5.03 12.10 -13.29
C THR A 340 3.56 12.46 -13.05
N ASP A 341 2.87 12.95 -14.09
CA ASP A 341 1.44 13.27 -14.02
C ASP A 341 0.57 12.03 -13.81
N LEU A 342 0.92 10.89 -14.42
CA LEU A 342 0.21 9.63 -14.27
C LEU A 342 0.38 9.04 -12.87
N VAL A 343 1.51 9.25 -12.20
CA VAL A 343 1.68 8.84 -10.80
C VAL A 343 0.66 9.54 -9.90
N TRP A 344 0.47 10.85 -10.08
CA TRP A 344 -0.58 11.58 -9.39
C TRP A 344 -1.99 11.16 -9.86
N TYR A 345 -2.18 10.89 -11.15
CA TYR A 345 -3.46 10.40 -11.66
C TYR A 345 -3.88 9.09 -11.00
N LEU A 346 -2.96 8.18 -10.67
CA LEU A 346 -3.29 6.95 -9.96
C LEU A 346 -3.94 7.21 -8.58
N TRP A 347 -3.67 8.35 -7.94
CA TRP A 347 -4.28 8.72 -6.67
C TRP A 347 -5.74 9.18 -6.80
N THR A 348 -6.13 9.82 -7.91
CA THR A 348 -7.40 10.56 -8.00
C THR A 348 -8.20 10.37 -9.28
N GLY A 349 -7.62 9.73 -10.29
CA GLY A 349 -8.17 9.60 -11.62
C GLY A 349 -9.31 8.59 -11.68
N LYS A 350 -10.34 8.89 -12.46
CA LYS A 350 -11.55 8.04 -12.52
C LYS A 350 -11.34 6.65 -13.12
N TYR A 351 -10.29 6.48 -13.93
CA TYR A 351 -9.86 5.20 -14.49
C TYR A 351 -8.68 4.57 -13.74
N SER A 352 -8.29 5.14 -12.60
CA SER A 352 -7.23 4.56 -11.77
C SER A 352 -7.67 3.25 -11.14
N SER A 353 -6.79 2.25 -11.17
CA SER A 353 -6.94 0.99 -10.43
C SER A 353 -6.72 1.12 -8.93
N LEU A 354 -6.24 2.27 -8.44
CA LEU A 354 -5.96 2.49 -7.00
C LEU A 354 -6.98 3.43 -6.33
N PHE A 355 -7.71 4.25 -7.09
CA PHE A 355 -8.66 5.22 -6.54
C PHE A 355 -10.09 4.68 -6.42
N GLY A 356 -10.58 4.00 -7.46
CA GLY A 356 -11.90 3.35 -7.44
C GLY A 356 -13.13 4.28 -7.34
N LYS A 357 -12.97 5.58 -7.57
CA LYS A 357 -14.09 6.54 -7.55
C LYS A 357 -14.03 7.44 -8.78
N ARG A 358 -15.13 8.13 -9.07
CA ARG A 358 -15.24 9.02 -10.24
C ARG A 358 -14.60 10.38 -10.01
N ALA A 359 -14.60 10.88 -8.78
CA ALA A 359 -13.98 12.15 -8.41
C ALA A 359 -13.64 12.15 -6.92
N MET A 360 -12.63 12.94 -6.54
CA MET A 360 -12.23 13.15 -5.16
C MET A 360 -12.76 14.50 -4.65
N THR A 361 -13.63 14.47 -3.65
CA THR A 361 -14.38 15.64 -3.17
C THR A 361 -13.67 16.38 -2.04
N THR A 362 -12.34 16.50 -2.10
CA THR A 362 -11.58 17.05 -0.97
C THR A 362 -11.90 18.53 -0.75
N PHE A 363 -11.95 19.32 -1.82
CA PHE A 363 -12.30 20.74 -1.75
C PHE A 363 -13.67 20.94 -1.10
N GLU A 364 -14.66 20.19 -1.58
CA GLU A 364 -16.04 20.25 -1.10
C GLU A 364 -16.14 19.90 0.38
N ARG A 365 -15.36 18.91 0.85
CA ARG A 365 -15.33 18.52 2.26
C ARG A 365 -14.72 19.57 3.18
N TYR A 366 -13.85 20.45 2.67
CA TYR A 366 -13.27 21.53 3.46
C TYR A 366 -14.15 22.77 3.48
N PHE A 367 -14.72 23.13 2.32
CA PHE A 367 -15.30 24.46 2.14
C PHE A 367 -16.81 24.47 1.91
N ILE A 368 -17.49 23.33 1.75
CA ILE A 368 -18.93 23.29 1.50
C ILE A 368 -19.63 22.52 2.62
N ALA A 369 -20.59 23.16 3.29
CA ALA A 369 -21.38 22.52 4.34
C ALA A 369 -22.38 21.46 3.80
N ASP A 370 -22.89 21.66 2.59
CA ASP A 370 -23.84 20.75 1.94
C ASP A 370 -23.18 19.39 1.63
N LYS A 371 -23.53 18.38 2.44
CA LYS A 371 -23.01 17.01 2.31
C LYS A 371 -23.35 16.34 0.97
N SER A 372 -24.34 16.82 0.21
CA SER A 372 -24.61 16.30 -1.12
C SER A 372 -23.42 16.52 -2.08
N ALA A 373 -22.65 17.60 -1.90
CA ALA A 373 -21.44 17.88 -2.66
C ALA A 373 -20.25 16.98 -2.28
N HIS A 374 -20.33 16.25 -1.16
CA HIS A 374 -19.26 15.36 -0.68
C HIS A 374 -19.39 13.94 -1.23
N LYS A 375 -20.40 13.67 -2.06
CA LYS A 375 -20.69 12.33 -2.55
C LYS A 375 -19.70 11.94 -3.63
N GLU A 376 -18.90 10.92 -3.33
CA GLU A 376 -17.99 10.31 -4.29
C GLU A 376 -18.64 9.07 -4.90
N THR A 377 -18.99 9.16 -6.19
CA THR A 377 -19.52 8.01 -6.92
C THR A 377 -18.44 6.96 -7.07
N LYS A 378 -18.71 5.76 -6.56
CA LYS A 378 -17.79 4.61 -6.65
C LYS A 378 -17.79 4.05 -8.08
N ASN A 379 -16.66 3.47 -8.48
CA ASN A 379 -16.59 2.67 -9.71
C ASN A 379 -17.56 1.47 -9.62
N PRO A 380 -18.25 1.10 -10.71
CA PRO A 380 -19.13 -0.08 -10.78
C PRO A 380 -18.49 -1.38 -10.25
N TYR A 381 -17.16 -1.49 -10.34
CA TYR A 381 -16.36 -2.55 -9.73
C TYR A 381 -16.86 -2.99 -8.34
N TYR A 382 -17.19 -2.04 -7.46
CA TYR A 382 -17.51 -2.36 -6.06
C TYR A 382 -18.81 -3.12 -5.84
N HIS A 383 -19.77 -3.01 -6.76
CA HIS A 383 -20.98 -3.84 -6.73
C HIS A 383 -20.85 -5.05 -7.65
N LEU A 384 -20.17 -4.91 -8.80
CA LEU A 384 -19.95 -6.01 -9.74
C LEU A 384 -18.99 -7.09 -9.21
N ARG A 385 -18.11 -6.78 -8.24
CA ARG A 385 -17.25 -7.76 -7.57
C ARG A 385 -18.01 -8.81 -6.75
N GLU A 386 -19.31 -8.65 -6.57
CA GLU A 386 -20.18 -9.64 -5.93
C GLU A 386 -20.76 -10.65 -6.94
N ASP A 387 -20.63 -10.38 -8.24
CA ASP A 387 -21.08 -11.28 -9.31
C ASP A 387 -19.97 -12.27 -9.72
N VAL A 388 -20.34 -13.55 -9.80
CA VAL A 388 -19.44 -14.66 -10.14
C VAL A 388 -18.92 -14.52 -11.57
N ASN A 389 -19.78 -14.20 -12.52
CA ASN A 389 -19.40 -14.11 -13.94
C ASN A 389 -18.45 -12.93 -14.17
N MET A 390 -18.65 -11.83 -13.46
CA MET A 390 -17.75 -10.71 -13.49
C MET A 390 -16.36 -11.07 -12.96
N CYS A 391 -16.28 -11.75 -11.81
CA CYS A 391 -15.00 -12.21 -11.26
C CYS A 391 -14.27 -13.15 -12.24
N LYS A 392 -15.00 -14.06 -12.89
CA LYS A 392 -14.47 -14.93 -13.95
C LYS A 392 -13.94 -14.13 -15.14
N LYS A 393 -14.67 -13.11 -15.57
CA LYS A 393 -14.26 -12.22 -16.67
C LYS A 393 -12.97 -11.46 -16.32
N MET A 394 -12.86 -10.94 -15.10
CA MET A 394 -11.64 -10.31 -14.59
C MET A 394 -10.47 -11.30 -14.60
N LEU A 395 -10.60 -12.49 -13.99
CA LEU A 395 -9.55 -13.51 -13.98
C LEU A 395 -9.05 -13.84 -15.40
N LYS A 396 -9.96 -14.02 -16.36
CA LYS A 396 -9.62 -14.27 -17.76
C LYS A 396 -8.84 -13.12 -18.40
N ASN A 397 -9.22 -11.86 -18.10
CA ASN A 397 -8.50 -10.68 -18.60
C ASN A 397 -7.05 -10.63 -18.11
N PHE A 398 -6.77 -11.17 -16.93
CA PHE A 398 -5.43 -11.28 -16.37
C PHE A 398 -4.69 -12.57 -16.76
N GLY A 399 -5.28 -13.41 -17.62
CA GLY A 399 -4.67 -14.66 -18.10
C GLY A 399 -4.75 -15.81 -17.09
N LEU A 400 -5.67 -15.75 -16.12
CA LEU A 400 -5.89 -16.78 -15.12
C LEU A 400 -7.09 -17.67 -15.45
N ASP A 401 -7.13 -18.86 -14.86
CA ASP A 401 -8.26 -19.79 -15.02
C ASP A 401 -9.48 -19.26 -14.24
N PRO A 402 -10.60 -18.91 -14.91
CA PRO A 402 -11.80 -18.40 -14.25
C PRO A 402 -12.47 -19.44 -13.34
N GLU A 403 -12.32 -20.74 -13.61
CA GLU A 403 -12.98 -21.79 -12.84
C GLU A 403 -12.23 -22.12 -11.56
N GLN A 404 -10.91 -21.95 -11.52
CA GLN A 404 -10.08 -22.26 -10.36
C GLN A 404 -9.58 -21.03 -9.60
N GLY A 405 -9.33 -19.92 -10.29
CA GLY A 405 -8.73 -18.75 -9.67
C GLY A 405 -9.66 -18.00 -8.73
N HIS A 406 -9.04 -17.25 -7.82
CA HIS A 406 -9.68 -16.30 -6.91
C HIS A 406 -9.03 -14.92 -7.06
N ILE A 407 -9.81 -13.87 -6.81
CA ILE A 407 -9.31 -12.49 -6.70
C ILE A 407 -9.19 -12.13 -5.22
N ILE A 408 -8.00 -11.76 -4.79
CA ILE A 408 -7.69 -11.27 -3.46
C ILE A 408 -7.59 -9.74 -3.55
N ASN A 409 -8.50 -9.05 -2.87
CA ASN A 409 -8.66 -7.60 -2.96
C ASN A 409 -8.42 -6.89 -1.61
N GLY A 410 -7.66 -5.80 -1.63
CA GLY A 410 -7.48 -4.88 -0.50
C GLY A 410 -8.37 -3.64 -0.55
N HIS A 411 -7.85 -2.52 -0.02
CA HIS A 411 -8.32 -1.13 -0.10
C HIS A 411 -9.66 -0.75 0.54
N THR A 412 -10.69 -1.58 0.40
CA THR A 412 -12.02 -1.29 0.96
C THR A 412 -12.27 -2.15 2.18
N PRO A 413 -12.26 -1.55 3.39
CA PRO A 413 -12.47 -2.28 4.62
C PRO A 413 -13.84 -2.96 4.64
N VAL A 414 -13.86 -4.22 5.05
CA VAL A 414 -15.10 -4.99 5.21
C VAL A 414 -15.81 -4.55 6.50
N LYS A 415 -17.07 -4.15 6.38
CA LYS A 415 -17.89 -3.76 7.54
C LYS A 415 -18.58 -4.98 8.14
N GLU A 416 -17.85 -5.81 8.88
CA GLU A 416 -18.42 -7.01 9.50
C GLU A 416 -19.55 -6.69 10.49
N ILE A 417 -19.46 -5.56 11.21
CA ILE A 417 -20.51 -5.09 12.12
C ILE A 417 -21.85 -4.92 11.38
N ASP A 418 -21.79 -4.47 10.12
CA ASP A 418 -22.98 -4.27 9.26
C ASP A 418 -23.40 -5.57 8.54
N GLY A 419 -22.77 -6.71 8.84
CA GLY A 419 -23.05 -8.02 8.24
C GLY A 419 -22.39 -8.26 6.88
N GLU A 420 -21.43 -7.43 6.46
CA GLU A 420 -20.72 -7.64 5.19
C GLU A 420 -19.83 -8.89 5.24
N ASN A 421 -19.92 -9.73 4.20
CA ASN A 421 -19.07 -10.92 4.08
C ASN A 421 -17.78 -10.59 3.30
N PRO A 422 -16.59 -10.88 3.84
CA PRO A 422 -15.32 -10.75 3.11
C PRO A 422 -15.19 -11.74 1.95
N ILE A 423 -15.91 -12.86 1.99
CA ILE A 423 -15.97 -13.86 0.91
C ILE A 423 -17.19 -13.53 0.05
N LYS A 424 -16.95 -13.05 -1.18
CA LYS A 424 -17.95 -12.58 -2.14
C LYS A 424 -17.95 -13.46 -3.39
N ALA A 425 -18.98 -13.32 -4.23
CA ALA A 425 -19.08 -14.00 -5.52
C ALA A 425 -18.80 -15.51 -5.44
N ASP A 426 -19.46 -16.21 -4.50
CA ASP A 426 -19.31 -17.66 -4.27
C ASP A 426 -17.83 -18.09 -4.09
N GLY A 427 -17.06 -17.29 -3.35
CA GLY A 427 -15.65 -17.55 -3.08
C GLY A 427 -14.69 -16.99 -4.12
N LYS A 428 -15.15 -16.46 -5.26
CA LYS A 428 -14.28 -15.92 -6.32
C LYS A 428 -13.62 -14.59 -5.98
N MET A 429 -14.19 -13.83 -5.04
CA MET A 429 -13.66 -12.56 -4.57
C MET A 429 -13.46 -12.63 -3.05
N ILE A 430 -12.24 -12.35 -2.59
CA ILE A 430 -11.85 -12.43 -1.19
C ILE A 430 -11.27 -11.08 -0.79
N VAL A 431 -12.01 -10.34 0.02
CA VAL A 431 -11.58 -9.04 0.53
C VAL A 431 -10.85 -9.26 1.85
N ILE A 432 -9.60 -8.81 1.94
CA ILE A 432 -8.73 -9.03 3.11
C ILE A 432 -8.44 -7.75 3.90
N ASP A 433 -9.05 -6.63 3.53
CA ASP A 433 -8.93 -5.38 4.25
C ASP A 433 -9.90 -5.35 5.45
N GLY A 434 -9.34 -5.33 6.67
CA GLY A 434 -10.10 -5.20 7.91
C GLY A 434 -9.92 -3.84 8.60
N GLY A 435 -9.27 -2.86 7.95
CA GLY A 435 -9.07 -1.53 8.51
C GLY A 435 -8.13 -1.49 9.72
N PHE A 436 -6.84 -1.77 9.48
CA PHE A 436 -5.81 -1.77 10.54
C PHE A 436 -5.67 -0.41 11.27
N SER A 437 -5.93 0.70 10.58
CA SER A 437 -5.82 2.03 11.18
C SER A 437 -6.94 2.31 12.18
N LYS A 438 -6.61 2.97 13.30
CA LYS A 438 -7.55 3.33 14.38
C LYS A 438 -8.83 4.00 13.87
N ALA A 439 -8.71 4.81 12.82
CA ALA A 439 -9.82 5.53 12.21
C ALA A 439 -10.92 4.62 11.63
N TYR A 440 -10.62 3.38 11.26
CA TYR A 440 -11.59 2.44 10.69
C TYR A 440 -12.09 1.37 11.66
N GLN A 441 -11.39 1.15 12.77
CA GLN A 441 -11.70 0.11 13.74
C GLN A 441 -13.13 0.20 14.31
N SER A 442 -13.64 1.42 14.52
CA SER A 442 -15.01 1.64 14.99
C SER A 442 -16.08 1.24 13.97
N THR A 443 -15.71 1.10 12.69
CA THR A 443 -16.60 0.78 11.58
C THR A 443 -16.47 -0.70 11.16
N THR A 444 -15.29 -1.30 11.27
CA THR A 444 -15.03 -2.68 10.84
C THR A 444 -15.28 -3.71 11.94
N GLY A 445 -15.01 -3.37 13.21
CA GLY A 445 -15.18 -4.27 14.36
C GLY A 445 -14.09 -5.32 14.55
N ILE A 446 -13.12 -5.37 13.65
CA ILE A 446 -11.96 -6.27 13.68
C ILE A 446 -10.67 -5.48 13.42
N ALA A 447 -9.52 -6.07 13.70
CA ALA A 447 -8.21 -5.46 13.52
C ALA A 447 -7.57 -5.74 12.14
N GLY A 448 -8.17 -6.64 11.33
CA GLY A 448 -7.61 -7.05 10.04
C GLY A 448 -7.95 -8.48 9.67
N TYR A 449 -7.64 -8.85 8.42
CA TYR A 449 -7.63 -10.25 7.99
C TYR A 449 -6.23 -10.72 7.59
N THR A 450 -6.03 -12.03 7.66
CA THR A 450 -4.93 -12.71 7.00
C THR A 450 -5.46 -13.91 6.24
N LEU A 451 -5.08 -14.02 4.97
CA LEU A 451 -5.43 -15.15 4.12
C LEU A 451 -4.25 -16.14 4.08
N LEU A 452 -4.49 -17.34 4.59
CA LEU A 452 -3.51 -18.42 4.59
C LEU A 452 -3.76 -19.32 3.38
N TYR A 453 -2.75 -19.49 2.53
CA TYR A 453 -2.77 -20.41 1.39
C TYR A 453 -1.74 -21.52 1.58
N ASN A 454 -2.16 -22.77 1.49
CA ASN A 454 -1.27 -23.92 1.55
C ASN A 454 -1.71 -25.03 0.58
N SER A 455 -1.01 -26.17 0.58
CA SER A 455 -1.28 -27.26 -0.36
C SER A 455 -2.67 -27.92 -0.24
N PHE A 456 -3.46 -27.55 0.77
CA PHE A 456 -4.81 -28.06 1.03
C PHE A 456 -5.92 -27.02 0.81
N GLY A 457 -5.59 -25.75 0.50
CA GLY A 457 -6.57 -24.71 0.21
C GLY A 457 -6.32 -23.40 0.95
N MET A 458 -7.39 -22.60 1.09
CA MET A 458 -7.40 -21.23 1.58
C MET A 458 -8.20 -21.08 2.87
N GLN A 459 -7.62 -20.38 3.85
CA GLN A 459 -8.27 -20.05 5.11
C GLN A 459 -8.15 -18.55 5.38
N LEU A 460 -9.28 -17.89 5.59
CA LEU A 460 -9.34 -16.50 6.00
C LEU A 460 -9.39 -16.44 7.53
N VAL A 461 -8.45 -15.73 8.13
CA VAL A 461 -8.37 -15.52 9.57
C VAL A 461 -8.69 -14.07 9.86
N ALA A 462 -9.77 -13.82 10.60
CA ALA A 462 -10.11 -12.51 11.12
C ALA A 462 -9.45 -12.30 12.48
N HIS A 463 -8.78 -11.16 12.67
CA HIS A 463 -8.06 -10.85 13.90
C HIS A 463 -8.86 -9.87 14.75
N GLN A 464 -9.05 -10.18 16.03
CA GLN A 464 -9.60 -9.24 17.00
C GLN A 464 -8.53 -8.26 17.50
N HIS A 465 -9.00 -7.28 18.26
CA HIS A 465 -8.18 -6.21 18.80
C HIS A 465 -6.98 -6.70 19.62
N PHE A 466 -5.82 -6.14 19.32
CA PHE A 466 -4.57 -6.44 20.01
C PHE A 466 -4.42 -5.50 21.22
N ASN A 467 -4.94 -5.91 22.38
CA ASN A 467 -4.98 -5.03 23.56
C ASN A 467 -3.58 -4.76 24.14
N SER A 468 -2.75 -5.78 24.32
CA SER A 468 -1.35 -5.64 24.77
C SER A 468 -0.56 -6.94 24.61
N MET A 469 0.77 -6.85 24.54
CA MET A 469 1.67 -8.01 24.56
C MET A 469 1.44 -8.90 25.80
N LYS A 470 1.22 -8.28 26.97
CA LYS A 470 0.95 -9.00 28.23
C LYS A 470 -0.33 -9.84 28.16
N HIS A 471 -1.40 -9.31 27.56
CA HIS A 471 -2.66 -10.03 27.41
C HIS A 471 -2.49 -11.27 26.51
N VAL A 472 -1.74 -11.14 25.42
CA VAL A 472 -1.50 -12.26 24.49
C VAL A 472 -0.63 -13.35 25.11
N LEU A 473 0.38 -12.98 25.90
CA LEU A 473 1.21 -13.95 26.62
C LEU A 473 0.42 -14.72 27.69
N LEU A 474 -0.60 -14.10 28.30
CA LEU A 474 -1.43 -14.72 29.34
C LEU A 474 -2.56 -15.59 28.78
N ASN A 475 -3.24 -15.12 27.73
CA ASN A 475 -4.48 -15.73 27.22
C ASN A 475 -4.27 -16.51 25.90
N GLY A 476 -3.10 -16.42 25.28
CA GLY A 476 -2.81 -17.04 24.00
C GLY A 476 -3.38 -16.26 22.81
N ALA A 477 -2.64 -16.24 21.70
CA ALA A 477 -3.04 -15.48 20.50
C ALA A 477 -4.21 -16.11 19.74
N ASP A 478 -4.36 -17.44 19.80
CA ASP A 478 -5.36 -18.18 19.02
C ASP A 478 -6.80 -18.00 19.50
N GLU A 479 -7.04 -17.60 20.77
CA GLU A 479 -8.39 -17.32 21.27
C GLU A 479 -9.01 -16.05 20.65
N LEU A 480 -8.20 -15.19 20.02
CA LEU A 480 -8.61 -13.89 19.49
C LEU A 480 -8.90 -13.90 17.98
N SER A 481 -8.90 -15.06 17.33
CA SER A 481 -9.04 -15.15 15.88
C SER A 481 -10.17 -16.07 15.43
N ILE A 482 -10.98 -15.61 14.48
CA ILE A 482 -12.04 -16.42 13.85
C ILE A 482 -11.52 -16.93 12.51
N ARG A 483 -11.54 -18.25 12.32
CA ARG A 483 -11.07 -18.90 11.08
C ARG A 483 -12.25 -19.30 10.20
N ARG A 484 -12.24 -18.88 8.94
CA ARG A 484 -13.22 -19.23 7.90
C ARG A 484 -12.52 -19.99 6.78
N VAL A 485 -13.06 -21.15 6.39
CA VAL A 485 -12.56 -21.89 5.22
C VAL A 485 -13.11 -21.20 3.98
N VAL A 486 -12.22 -20.80 3.07
CA VAL A 486 -12.60 -20.12 1.82
C VAL A 486 -12.69 -21.12 0.69
N ASP A 487 -11.64 -21.94 0.55
CA ASP A 487 -11.54 -22.98 -0.46
C ASP A 487 -10.80 -24.19 0.10
N LYS A 488 -11.15 -25.38 -0.39
CA LYS A 488 -10.56 -26.65 0.01
C LYS A 488 -10.21 -27.47 -1.22
N GLU A 489 -8.92 -27.61 -1.45
CA GLU A 489 -8.38 -28.37 -2.57
C GLU A 489 -8.66 -29.87 -2.38
N LEU A 490 -9.42 -30.46 -3.31
CA LEU A 490 -9.69 -31.91 -3.32
C LEU A 490 -8.43 -32.73 -3.62
N LYS A 491 -7.45 -32.12 -4.32
CA LYS A 491 -6.15 -32.72 -4.64
C LYS A 491 -5.03 -31.83 -4.13
N ARG A 492 -4.11 -32.41 -3.36
CA ARG A 492 -2.95 -31.68 -2.82
C ARG A 492 -2.11 -31.08 -3.95
N LYS A 493 -1.94 -29.76 -3.95
CA LYS A 493 -1.02 -29.05 -4.86
C LYS A 493 0.44 -29.40 -4.58
N LYS A 494 1.24 -29.56 -5.64
CA LYS A 494 2.70 -29.80 -5.58
C LYS A 494 3.44 -28.56 -6.05
N ILE A 495 4.74 -28.48 -5.75
CA ILE A 495 5.60 -27.35 -6.18
C ILE A 495 5.56 -27.15 -7.70
N ARG A 496 5.51 -28.22 -8.49
CA ARG A 496 5.41 -28.12 -9.96
C ARG A 496 4.15 -27.40 -10.46
N ASP A 497 3.11 -27.32 -9.63
CA ASP A 497 1.81 -26.73 -9.95
C ASP A 497 1.74 -25.26 -9.43
N THR A 498 2.89 -24.63 -9.13
CA THR A 498 3.03 -23.26 -8.62
C THR A 498 3.90 -22.42 -9.56
N ASN A 499 3.88 -21.09 -9.46
CA ASN A 499 4.75 -20.22 -10.27
C ASN A 499 6.24 -20.58 -10.11
N THR A 500 6.68 -20.92 -8.90
CA THR A 500 8.05 -21.40 -8.67
C THR A 500 8.34 -22.69 -9.44
N GLY A 501 7.35 -23.58 -9.55
CA GLY A 501 7.45 -24.79 -10.36
C GLY A 501 7.59 -24.49 -11.85
N GLU A 502 6.81 -23.55 -12.35
CA GLU A 502 6.86 -23.08 -13.75
C GLU A 502 8.24 -22.47 -14.07
N GLU A 503 8.75 -21.56 -13.23
CA GLU A 503 10.09 -20.97 -13.41
C GLU A 503 11.20 -22.03 -13.40
N ILE A 504 11.11 -23.03 -12.51
CA ILE A 504 12.07 -24.13 -12.46
C ILE A 504 11.98 -24.95 -13.75
N GLN A 505 10.77 -25.21 -14.24
CA GLN A 505 10.56 -25.99 -15.46
C GLN A 505 11.08 -25.25 -16.70
N GLU A 506 10.89 -23.93 -16.78
CA GLU A 506 11.42 -23.08 -17.83
C GLU A 506 12.96 -23.10 -17.84
N LYS A 507 13.59 -22.93 -16.68
CA LYS A 507 15.05 -23.07 -16.53
C LYS A 507 15.55 -24.44 -16.97
N ILE A 508 14.84 -25.51 -16.64
CA ILE A 508 15.17 -26.87 -17.10
C ILE A 508 15.09 -26.95 -18.63
N ASN A 509 14.08 -26.34 -19.26
CA ASN A 509 13.92 -26.37 -20.71
C ASN A 509 15.06 -25.61 -21.41
N ILE A 510 15.38 -24.40 -20.96
CA ILE A 510 16.50 -23.60 -21.47
C ILE A 510 17.83 -24.36 -21.34
N LEU A 511 18.08 -24.99 -20.19
CA LEU A 511 19.29 -25.78 -19.98
C LEU A 511 19.37 -27.00 -20.91
N LYS A 512 18.24 -27.64 -21.22
CA LYS A 512 18.19 -28.75 -22.17
C LYS A 512 18.48 -28.29 -23.60
N GLU A 513 17.96 -27.14 -24.01
CA GLU A 513 18.26 -26.52 -25.31
C GLU A 513 19.76 -26.22 -25.43
N LEU A 514 20.34 -25.54 -24.44
CA LEU A 514 21.78 -25.24 -24.40
C LEU A 514 22.67 -26.50 -24.40
N MET A 515 22.23 -27.56 -23.71
CA MET A 515 22.93 -28.85 -23.78
C MET A 515 22.85 -29.45 -25.18
N HIS A 516 21.68 -29.43 -25.82
CA HIS A 516 21.50 -29.97 -27.16
C HIS A 516 22.40 -29.26 -28.17
N ASP A 517 22.43 -27.92 -28.15
CA ASP A 517 23.27 -27.11 -29.05
C ASP A 517 24.78 -27.38 -28.86
N ARG A 518 25.20 -27.70 -27.63
CA ARG A 518 26.59 -28.05 -27.32
C ARG A 518 27.02 -29.43 -27.81
N PHE A 519 26.07 -30.34 -28.06
CA PHE A 519 26.35 -31.67 -28.61
C PHE A 519 26.07 -31.78 -30.12
N VAL A 520 25.58 -30.70 -30.75
CA VAL A 520 25.33 -30.60 -32.20
C VAL A 520 26.40 -29.75 -32.92
N GLN A 521 27.30 -29.10 -32.17
CA GLN A 521 28.62 -28.65 -32.66
C GLN A 521 29.65 -29.77 -32.51
#